data_AF-A0A2T1FQ74-F1
#
_entry.id   AF-A0A2T1FQ74-F1
#
_cell.length_a   1.000
_cell.length_b   1.000
_cell.length_c   1.000
_cell.angle_alpha   90.00
_cell.angle_beta   90.00
_cell.angle_gamma   90.00
#
_symmetry.space_group_name_H-M   'P 1'
#
loop_
_entity.id
_entity.type
_entity.pdbx_description
1 polymer ?
#
loop_
_entity_poly.entity_id
_entity_poly.type
_entity_poly.pdbx_seq_one_letter_code
_entity_poly.pdbx_strand_id
1 'polypeptide(L)' 'MLSHQPPFSDAYFGQAGFTDVDLRGAIFRNANFIEGDFTNTDLSYADLSGAKNLDGYKNVICYETIMPDSSIYTGHI' A
#
# COMPACT_ATOMS: atom_id res chain seq x y z
N MET A 1 -8.83 -14.34 22.67
CA MET A 1 -7.90 -13.33 22.09
C MET A 1 -8.60 -12.78 20.86
N LEU A 2 -8.99 -11.51 20.86
CA LEU A 2 -9.57 -10.89 19.66
C LEU A 2 -8.45 -10.74 18.64
N SER A 3 -8.47 -11.55 17.58
CA SER A 3 -7.67 -11.32 16.38
C SER A 3 -8.13 -10.00 15.79
N HIS A 4 -7.46 -8.90 16.15
CA HIS A 4 -7.67 -7.62 15.50
C HIS A 4 -7.06 -7.75 14.11
N GLN A 5 -7.90 -8.08 13.13
CA GLN A 5 -7.54 -7.97 11.73
C GLN A 5 -7.14 -6.51 11.48
N PRO A 6 -6.02 -6.25 10.78
CA PRO A 6 -5.70 -4.90 10.35
C PRO A 6 -6.89 -4.33 9.58
N PRO A 7 -7.23 -3.05 9.77
CA PRO A 7 -8.48 -2.47 9.28
C PRO A 7 -8.62 -2.50 7.75
N PHE A 8 -7.54 -2.72 7.01
CA PHE A 8 -7.53 -2.74 5.56
C PHE A 8 -7.06 -4.08 4.96
N SER A 9 -6.95 -5.13 5.78
CA SER A 9 -6.69 -6.47 5.24
C SER A 9 -7.87 -6.95 4.40
N ASP A 10 -7.56 -7.48 3.21
CA ASP A 10 -8.54 -7.95 2.22
C ASP A 10 -9.52 -6.86 1.71
N ALA A 11 -9.20 -5.58 1.96
CA ALA A 11 -10.07 -4.47 1.58
C ALA A 11 -10.08 -4.22 0.05
N TYR A 12 -11.20 -3.71 -0.44
CA TYR A 12 -11.37 -3.31 -1.84
C TYR A 12 -11.43 -1.79 -1.95
N PHE A 13 -10.46 -1.20 -2.64
CA PHE A 13 -10.30 0.25 -2.83
C PHE A 13 -10.46 0.65 -4.29
N GLY A 14 -11.40 0.02 -4.99
CA GLY A 14 -11.70 0.35 -6.37
C GLY A 14 -11.97 1.86 -6.53
N GLN A 15 -11.21 2.52 -7.41
CA GLN A 15 -11.36 3.96 -7.71
C GLN A 15 -11.07 4.91 -6.53
N ALA A 16 -10.38 4.44 -5.49
CA ALA A 16 -9.95 5.29 -4.39
C ALA A 16 -8.81 6.23 -4.82
N GLY A 17 -8.95 7.52 -4.52
CA GLY A 17 -7.88 8.51 -4.69
C GLY A 17 -7.11 8.70 -3.39
N PHE A 18 -5.81 8.43 -3.42
CA PHE A 18 -4.85 8.65 -2.32
C PHE A 18 -3.85 9.76 -2.64
N THR A 19 -4.17 10.66 -3.57
CA THR A 19 -3.27 11.73 -3.99
C THR A 19 -2.81 12.60 -2.82
N ASP A 20 -1.49 12.77 -2.67
CA ASP A 20 -0.84 13.54 -1.60
C ASP A 20 -1.14 13.05 -0.16
N VAL A 21 -1.46 11.76 0.02
CA VAL A 21 -1.77 11.16 1.34
C VAL A 21 -0.50 10.58 2.01
N ASP A 22 -0.40 10.74 3.33
CA ASP A 22 0.57 10.04 4.17
C ASP A 22 -0.02 8.70 4.63
N LEU A 23 0.49 7.59 4.08
CA LEU A 23 0.11 6.21 4.39
C LEU A 23 1.26 5.42 5.04
N ARG A 24 2.20 6.11 5.70
CA ARG A 24 3.35 5.46 6.32
C ARG A 24 2.91 4.43 7.37
N GLY A 25 3.49 3.24 7.31
CA GLY A 25 3.18 2.14 8.23
C GLY A 25 1.79 1.51 8.07
N ALA A 26 1.03 1.88 7.02
CA ALA A 26 -0.28 1.31 6.77
C ALA A 26 -0.20 -0.19 6.43
N ILE A 27 -1.22 -0.97 6.84
CA ILE A 27 -1.28 -2.41 6.61
C ILE A 27 -2.40 -2.71 5.59
N PHE A 28 -2.01 -3.07 4.37
CA PHE A 28 -2.87 -3.31 3.21
C PHE A 28 -2.76 -4.74 2.67
N ARG A 29 -2.49 -5.71 3.54
CA ARG A 29 -2.34 -7.11 3.17
C ARG A 29 -3.53 -7.60 2.35
N ASN A 30 -3.27 -8.21 1.21
CA ASN A 30 -4.27 -8.74 0.26
C ASN A 30 -5.28 -7.70 -0.29
N ALA A 31 -5.06 -6.40 -0.09
CA ALA A 31 -5.97 -5.38 -0.58
C ALA A 31 -5.98 -5.32 -2.12
N ASN A 32 -7.12 -4.92 -2.69
CA ASN A 32 -7.27 -4.74 -4.13
C ASN A 32 -7.49 -3.26 -4.46
N PHE A 33 -6.58 -2.69 -5.26
CA PHE A 33 -6.54 -1.27 -5.62
C PHE A 33 -6.88 -1.01 -7.09
N ILE A 34 -7.79 -1.79 -7.69
CA ILE A 34 -8.20 -1.58 -9.08
C ILE A 34 -8.56 -0.12 -9.35
N GLU A 35 -7.92 0.50 -10.35
CA GLU A 35 -8.08 1.93 -10.67
C GLU A 35 -7.75 2.90 -9.51
N GLY A 36 -6.95 2.49 -8.53
CA GLY A 36 -6.49 3.36 -7.44
C GLY A 36 -5.41 4.34 -7.89
N ASP A 37 -5.48 5.57 -7.39
CA ASP A 37 -4.47 6.62 -7.65
C ASP A 37 -3.64 6.88 -6.39
N PHE A 38 -2.34 6.60 -6.47
CA PHE A 38 -1.38 6.84 -5.38
C PHE A 38 -0.45 8.02 -5.67
N THR A 39 -0.79 8.91 -6.60
CA THR A 39 0.10 10.00 -6.99
C THR A 39 0.61 10.79 -5.77
N ASN A 40 1.93 10.95 -5.64
CA ASN A 40 2.60 11.64 -4.52
C ASN A 40 2.31 11.08 -3.11
N THR A 41 1.93 9.81 -2.99
CA THR A 41 1.70 9.16 -1.68
C THR A 41 3.01 8.73 -1.02
N ASP A 42 3.08 8.81 0.30
CA ASP A 42 4.14 8.16 1.08
C ASP A 42 3.64 6.83 1.69
N LEU A 43 4.15 5.71 1.17
CA LEU A 43 3.90 4.34 1.63
C LEU A 43 5.07 3.78 2.47
N SER A 44 5.97 4.62 2.96
CA SER A 44 7.14 4.14 3.70
C SER A 44 6.71 3.26 4.89
N TYR A 45 7.40 2.14 5.08
CA TYR A 45 7.09 1.14 6.12
C TYR A 45 5.73 0.44 6.01
N ALA A 46 4.97 0.66 4.92
CA ALA A 46 3.69 0.00 4.72
C ALA A 46 3.86 -1.49 4.40
N ASP A 47 2.80 -2.27 4.66
CA ASP A 47 2.72 -3.69 4.32
C ASP A 47 1.69 -3.93 3.21
N LEU A 48 2.18 -4.12 1.98
CA LEU A 48 1.39 -4.41 0.78
C LEU A 48 1.39 -5.91 0.44
N SER A 49 1.78 -6.80 1.36
CA SER A 49 1.91 -8.25 1.07
C SER A 49 0.63 -8.81 0.45
N GLY A 50 0.73 -9.39 -0.74
CA GLY A 50 -0.42 -9.95 -1.46
C GLY A 50 -1.38 -8.93 -2.07
N ALA A 51 -1.13 -7.63 -1.96
CA ALA A 51 -1.94 -6.60 -2.59
C ALA A 51 -1.90 -6.69 -4.12
N LYS A 52 -2.96 -6.24 -4.79
CA LYS A 52 -3.14 -6.38 -6.25
C LYS A 52 -3.54 -5.05 -6.88
N ASN A 53 -3.21 -4.91 -8.18
CA ASN A 53 -3.56 -3.75 -9.03
C ASN A 53 -2.93 -2.44 -8.56
N LEU A 54 -1.66 -2.48 -8.17
CA LEU A 54 -0.89 -1.30 -7.72
C LEU A 54 -0.21 -0.61 -8.91
N ASP A 55 -0.99 -0.17 -9.89
CA ASP A 55 -0.42 0.30 -11.16
C ASP A 55 -0.15 1.83 -11.13
N GLY A 56 -0.68 2.51 -10.11
CA GLY A 56 -0.70 3.98 -9.96
C GLY A 56 0.51 4.61 -9.27
N TYR A 57 1.74 4.12 -9.49
CA TYR A 57 2.96 4.63 -8.82
C TYR A 57 3.54 5.92 -9.43
N LYS A 58 2.78 7.02 -9.47
CA LYS A 58 3.39 8.31 -9.85
C LYS A 58 3.95 8.99 -8.60
N ASN A 59 5.27 9.18 -8.54
CA ASN A 59 5.96 9.85 -7.43
C ASN A 59 5.63 9.25 -6.04
N VAL A 60 5.44 7.94 -5.96
CA VAL A 60 5.19 7.26 -4.68
C VAL A 60 6.50 6.98 -3.96
N ILE A 61 6.54 7.23 -2.66
CA ILE A 61 7.67 6.86 -1.80
C ILE A 61 7.37 5.49 -1.18
N CYS A 62 8.25 4.51 -1.39
CA CYS A 62 8.09 3.13 -0.89
C CYS A 62 9.23 2.70 0.04
N TYR A 63 9.81 3.61 0.83
CA TYR A 63 10.97 3.29 1.65
C TYR A 63 10.66 2.27 2.75
N GLU A 64 11.40 1.16 2.80
CA GLU A 64 11.17 0.05 3.75
C GLU A 64 9.75 -0.55 3.67
N THR A 65 9.10 -0.43 2.50
CA THR A 65 7.77 -0.99 2.25
C THR A 65 7.87 -2.49 1.95
N ILE A 66 6.99 -3.30 2.54
CA ILE A 66 6.82 -4.70 2.14
C ILE A 66 5.96 -4.73 0.88
N MET A 67 6.53 -5.19 -0.23
CA MET A 67 5.93 -5.25 -1.56
C MET A 67 4.93 -6.41 -1.69
N PRO A 68 4.10 -6.45 -2.73
CA PRO A 68 3.13 -7.52 -2.98
C PRO A 68 3.70 -8.94 -2.98
N ASP A 69 4.93 -9.11 -3.45
CA ASP A 69 5.66 -10.40 -3.45
C ASP A 69 6.36 -10.70 -2.12
N SER A 70 6.08 -9.91 -1.08
CA SER A 70 6.68 -9.96 0.27
C SER A 70 8.16 -9.54 0.34
N SER A 71 8.75 -9.04 -0.74
CA SER A 71 10.07 -8.42 -0.68
C SER A 71 10.02 -7.05 0.01
N ILE A 72 11.11 -6.63 0.64
CA ILE A 72 11.22 -5.28 1.20
C ILE A 72 11.86 -4.37 0.14
N TYR A 73 11.20 -3.28 -0.20
CA TYR A 73 11.80 -2.23 -1.02
C TYR A 73 12.67 -1.33 -0.14
N THR A 74 13.98 -1.50 -0.23
CA THR A 74 14.97 -0.66 0.46
C THR A 74 15.66 0.32 -0.49
N GLY A 75 15.04 0.60 -1.65
CA GLY A 75 15.57 1.55 -2.60
C GLY A 75 15.59 2.96 -2.00
N HIS A 76 16.78 3.54 -1.92
CA HIS A 76 16.93 4.97 -1.69
C HIS A 76 16.73 5.69 -3.03
N ILE A 77 15.76 6.60 -3.08
CA ILE A 77 15.64 7.62 -4.13
C ILE A 77 16.86 8.55 -4.13
#